data_AF-A0A0L0LIR6-F1
#
_entry.id   AF-A0A0L0LIR6-F1
#
_cell.length_a   1.000
_cell.length_b   1.000
_cell.length_c   1.000
_cell.angle_alpha   90.00
_cell.angle_beta   90.00
_cell.angle_gamma   90.00
#
_symmetry.space_group_name_H-M   'P 1'
#
loop_
_entity.id
_entity.type
_entity.pdbx_description
1 polymer ?
#
loop_
_entity_poly.entity_id
_entity_poly.type
_entity_poly.pdbx_seq_one_letter_code
_entity_poly.pdbx_strand_id
1 'polypeptide(L)' 'MAKKTILTEKKTEELKKMLAEKREELRTARFASVGARPKDTNAHARLRKEIARVLYELGTRGAASEATA' A
#
# COMPACT_ATOMS: atom_id res chain seq x y z
N MET A 1 1.07 16.04 -8.93
CA MET A 1 2.16 15.07 -8.69
C MET A 1 2.36 14.94 -7.18
N ALA A 2 1.68 13.99 -6.53
CA ALA A 2 1.82 13.80 -5.09
C ALA A 2 3.23 13.29 -4.76
N LYS A 3 3.88 13.90 -3.76
CA LYS A 3 5.23 13.58 -3.25
C LYS A 3 5.42 12.07 -3.19
N LYS A 4 6.53 11.57 -3.77
CA LYS A 4 6.96 10.18 -3.65
C LYS A 4 7.14 9.90 -2.16
N THR A 5 6.29 9.06 -1.58
CA THR A 5 6.50 8.53 -0.23
C THR A 5 7.78 7.70 -0.28
N ILE A 6 8.82 8.18 0.40
CA ILE A 6 10.06 7.44 0.60
C ILE A 6 9.74 6.34 1.62
N LEU A 7 9.58 5.12 1.13
CA LEU A 7 9.25 3.94 1.95
C LEU A 7 10.52 3.28 2.53
N THR A 8 11.69 3.67 2.05
CA THR A 8 13.00 3.15 2.48
C THR A 8 13.35 3.58 3.91
N GLU A 9 12.94 4.78 4.33
CA GLU A 9 13.25 5.34 5.65
C GLU A 9 12.33 4.84 6.78
N LYS A 10 11.21 4.20 6.43
CA LYS A 10 10.21 3.79 7.43
C LYS A 10 10.60 2.52 8.16
N LYS A 11 10.17 2.38 9.42
CA LYS A 11 10.35 1.14 10.17
C LYS A 11 9.45 0.03 9.61
N THR A 12 9.87 -1.22 9.76
CA THR A 12 9.10 -2.39 9.30
C THR A 12 7.71 -2.46 9.92
N GLU A 13 7.57 -2.06 11.19
CA GLU A 13 6.28 -1.99 11.89
C GLU A 13 5.35 -0.94 11.29
N GLU A 14 5.87 0.22 10.93
CA GLU A 14 5.11 1.29 10.29
C GLU A 14 4.64 0.88 8.90
N LEU A 15 5.48 0.17 8.14
CA LEU A 15 5.09 -0.39 6.85
C LEU A 15 3.96 -1.41 6.98
N LYS A 16 3.98 -2.27 8.01
CA LYS A 16 2.88 -3.21 8.30
C LYS A 16 1.58 -2.49 8.66
N LYS A 17 1.64 -1.44 9.48
CA LYS A 17 0.47 -0.61 9.82
C LYS A 17 -0.11 0.08 8.58
N MET A 18 0.74 0.72 7.78
CA MET A 18 0.34 1.34 6.51
C MET A 18 -0.30 0.33 5.55
N LEU A 19 0.21 -0.90 5.50
CA LEU A 19 -0.37 -1.95 4.67
C LEU A 19 -1.77 -2.34 5.14
N ALA A 20 -2.01 -2.45 6.44
CA ALA A 20 -3.33 -2.73 6.99
C ALA A 20 -4.32 -1.60 6.67
N GLU A 21 -3.95 -0.35 6.93
CA GLU A 21 -4.76 0.83 6.65
C GLU A 21 -5.13 0.92 5.16
N LYS A 22 -4.15 0.74 4.26
CA LYS A 22 -4.36 0.80 2.81
C LYS A 22 -5.25 -0.32 2.28
N ARG A 23 -5.22 -1.50 2.91
CA ARG A 23 -6.12 -2.62 2.58
C ARG A 23 -7.55 -2.32 3.01
N GLU A 24 -7.74 -1.72 4.18
CA GLU A 24 -9.06 -1.28 4.64
C GLU A 24 -9.61 -0.14 3.76
N GLU A 25 -8.78 0.84 3.38
CA GLU A 25 -9.15 1.88 2.40
C GLU A 25 -9.58 1.27 1.05
N LEU A 26 -8.90 0.22 0.58
CA LEU A 26 -9.30 -0.47 -0.65
C LEU A 26 -10.64 -1.19 -0.49
N ARG A 27 -10.90 -1.78 0.69
CA ARG A 27 -12.16 -2.44 1.01
C ARG A 27 -13.31 -1.44 1.04
N THR A 28 -13.16 -0.32 1.76
CA THR A 28 -14.18 0.73 1.81
C THR A 28 -14.42 1.34 0.44
N ALA A 29 -13.36 1.59 -0.35
CA ALA A 29 -13.50 2.08 -1.71
C ALA A 29 -14.30 1.10 -2.61
N ARG A 30 -14.10 -0.21 -2.45
CA ARG A 30 -14.86 -1.24 -3.19
C ARG A 30 -16.33 -1.24 -2.79
N PHE A 31 -16.65 -1.12 -1.51
CA PHE A 31 -18.04 -1.04 -1.09
C PHE A 31 -18.70 0.28 -1.51
N ALA A 32 -17.97 1.40 -1.46
CA ALA A 32 -18.48 2.70 -1.88
C ALA A 32 -18.75 2.80 -3.39
N SER A 33 -18.07 1.99 -4.22
CA SER A 33 -18.34 1.95 -5.66
C SER A 33 -19.50 1.04 -6.05
N VAL A 34 -19.92 0.12 -5.15
CA VAL A 34 -21.09 -0.73 -5.33
C VAL A 34 -22.34 0.06 -4.94
N GLY A 35 -22.82 0.90 -5.84
CA GLY A 35 -24.06 1.66 -5.67
C GLY A 35 -24.07 3.04 -6.32
N ALA A 36 -22.90 3.61 -6.59
CA ALA A 36 -22.77 4.87 -7.31
C ALA A 36 -21.39 4.97 -7.97
N ARG A 37 -21.26 5.83 -8.98
CA ARG A 37 -19.95 6.15 -9.55
C ARG A 37 -19.13 6.90 -8.49
N PRO A 38 -17.99 6.36 -8.05
CA PRO A 38 -17.15 7.05 -7.06
C PRO A 38 -16.60 8.34 -7.67
N LYS A 39 -16.50 9.39 -6.83
CA LYS A 39 -15.99 10.71 -7.22
C LYS A 39 -14.56 10.64 -7.78
N ASP A 40 -13.74 9.71 -7.28
CA ASP A 40 -12.42 9.39 -7.80
C ASP A 40 -12.41 7.98 -8.38
N THR A 41 -12.53 7.88 -9.70
CA THR A 41 -12.46 6.60 -10.44
C THR A 41 -11.08 5.96 -10.39
N ASN A 42 -10.03 6.72 -10.10
CA ASN A 42 -8.65 6.23 -10.07
C ASN A 42 -8.21 5.77 -8.67
N ALA A 43 -9.05 5.94 -7.65
CA ALA A 43 -8.74 5.58 -6.27
C ALA A 43 -8.32 4.11 -6.13
N HIS A 44 -9.03 3.18 -6.79
CA HIS A 44 -8.69 1.76 -6.77
C HIS A 44 -7.31 1.47 -7.35
N ALA A 45 -6.98 2.07 -8.50
CA ALA A 45 -5.69 1.86 -9.17
C ALA A 45 -4.54 2.45 -8.35
N ARG A 46 -4.75 3.62 -7.75
CA ARG A 46 -3.78 4.27 -6.87
C ARG A 46 -3.51 3.45 -5.61
N LEU A 47 -4.55 3.02 -4.90
CA LEU A 47 -4.44 2.22 -3.68
C LEU A 47 -3.72 0.90 -3.93
N ARG A 48 -4.03 0.21 -5.04
CA ARG A 48 -3.31 -1.02 -5.45
C ARG A 48 -1.81 -0.77 -5.66
N LYS A 49 -1.44 0.34 -6.31
CA LYS A 49 -0.03 0.70 -6.53
C LYS A 49 0.68 1.03 -5.22
N GLU A 50 0.02 1.72 -4.30
CA GLU A 50 0.58 2.02 -2.98
C GLU A 50 0.81 0.74 -2.16
N ILE A 51 -0.16 -0.19 -2.15
CA ILE A 51 -0.01 -1.50 -1.48
C ILE A 51 1.15 -2.30 -2.10
N ALA A 52 1.26 -2.35 -3.43
CA ALA A 52 2.33 -3.08 -4.10
C ALA A 52 3.72 -2.54 -3.73
N ARG A 53 3.88 -1.23 -3.61
CA ARG A 53 5.14 -0.60 -3.18
C ARG A 53 5.50 -0.96 -1.74
N VAL A 54 4.52 -0.95 -0.83
CA VAL A 54 4.74 -1.35 0.57
C VAL A 54 5.10 -2.83 0.68
N LEU A 55 4.42 -3.70 -0.08
CA LEU A 55 4.75 -5.13 -0.15
C LEU A 55 6.14 -5.38 -0.72
N TYR A 56 6.53 -4.64 -1.76
CA TYR A 56 7.87 -4.73 -2.33
C TYR A 56 8.94 -4.41 -1.29
N GLU A 57 8.79 -3.30 -0.57
CA GLU A 57 9.74 -2.90 0.48
C GLU A 57 9.80 -3.88 1.67
N LEU A 58 8.68 -4.52 2.01
CA LEU A 58 8.66 -5.58 3.02
C LEU A 58 9.34 -6.85 2.51
N GLY A 59 9.13 -7.21 1.24
CA GLY A 59 9.74 -8.36 0.59
C GLY A 59 11.25 -8.19 0.40
N THR A 60 11.72 -7.02 -0.02
CA THR A 60 13.16 -6.73 -0.15
C THR A 60 13.87 -6.80 1.19
N ARG A 61 13.25 -6.33 2.28
CA ARG A 61 13.80 -6.46 3.63
C ARG A 61 13.84 -7.90 4.12
N GLY A 62 12.82 -8.71 3.80
CA GLY A 62 12.80 -10.15 4.11
C GLY A 62 13.87 -10.93 3.34
N ALA A 63 13.94 -10.73 2.01
CA ALA A 63 14.94 -11.36 1.15
C ALA A 63 16.38 -10.97 1.52
N ALA A 64 16.60 -9.72 1.97
CA ALA A 64 17.91 -9.28 2.46
C ALA A 64 18.33 -10.00 3.76
N SER A 65 17.39 -10.39 4.63
CA SER A 65 17.71 -11.16 5.84
C SER A 65 18.05 -12.63 5.55
N GLU A 66 17.43 -13.22 4.51
CA GLU A 66 17.69 -14.59 4.09
C GLU A 66 19.00 -14.73 3.32
N ALA A 67 19.46 -13.69 2.63
CA ALA A 67 20.75 -13.68 1.92
C ALA A 67 21.98 -13.59 2.86
N THR A 68 21.77 -13.36 4.16
CA THR A 68 22.83 -13.22 5.18
C THR A 68 22.87 -14.37 6.19
N ALA A 69 22.09 -15.43 5.98
CA ALA A 69 22.05 -16.64 6.80
C ALA A 69 22.65 -17.83 6.03
#